data_AF-A0A366XJ59-F1
#
_entry.id   AF-A0A366XJ59-F1
#
_cell.length_a   1.000
_cell.length_b   1.000
_cell.length_c   1.000
_cell.angle_alpha   90.00
_cell.angle_beta   90.00
_cell.angle_gamma   90.00
#
_symmetry.space_group_name_H-M   'P 1'
#
loop_
_entity.id
_entity.type
_entity.pdbx_description
1 polymer ?
#
loop_
_entity_poly.entity_id
_entity_poly.type
_entity_poly.pdbx_seq_one_letter_code
_entity_poly.pdbx_strand_id
1 'polypeptide(L)'
;MSGHIPRSFIDDLLARLDIVDIVDARVKLKKKGKNYGACCPFHNEKTPSFSVSQEKQFYHCFGCGVHGNAIDFIMEFERLEFVEAIEELASYLSLDVPREERNGSVSSGPRANTEQKRNLYDLMGSISQFYRSQLKQSANKHAIEYLKDRGLSGEIVQKFGIGFVADEWDAVRKNFDQQKDAQEMLVTGGMLIENDNGNRYDRFRGRVMFPIRDRRGRVIGFGGRVIGDGTPKYLNSPETPIFHKGKELYGLYEVLQAYREPPQVLVVEGYMDVVALAQYGVDYSVASLGTSTTGDHLQMLFRQTSTVVCCYDGDRAGREAAWRALENALSYLKSGNVLKFLFLPDGEDPDSYIRQFGKEAFEKEVQNATPLSEYLFTNLTSQVKVGNNEGKAALAALATPLIEKVPDNFLQAQLFKILGERTGVFMENKSHKKPQNRPTAQPHKEIKRTPMREVIALLIQNPSYADMVPDLSSVIELTLPGLSLLIEVLDKCRGNPHISTGQLLEHWRNNKHEALLSRLASWEIPLDEDNQEDLFLDSLDKILAQCVEKQIENLQAKARSIGLSAEEKRELLALMLDLKA
;
A
#
# COMPACT_ATOMS: atom_id res chain seq x y z
N MET A 1 -1.52 14.75 3.91
CA MET A 1 -1.25 14.18 2.59
C MET A 1 -0.03 14.91 2.04
N SER A 2 1.03 14.19 1.68
CA SER A 2 2.11 14.73 0.85
C SER A 2 1.47 15.32 -0.42
N GLY A 3 1.91 16.52 -0.83
CA GLY A 3 1.38 17.18 -2.03
C GLY A 3 1.45 16.28 -3.25
N HIS A 4 0.63 16.59 -4.26
CA HIS A 4 0.65 15.84 -5.52
C HIS A 4 2.04 16.01 -6.16
N ILE A 5 2.69 14.90 -6.51
CA ILE A 5 3.96 14.95 -7.25
C ILE A 5 3.59 15.14 -8.73
N PRO A 6 4.10 16.20 -9.39
CA PRO A 6 3.83 16.44 -10.81
C PRO A 6 4.13 15.20 -11.64
N ARG A 7 3.22 14.88 -12.57
CA ARG A 7 3.39 13.72 -13.44
C ARG A 7 4.65 13.83 -14.29
N SER A 8 4.94 15.03 -14.78
CA SER A 8 6.17 15.34 -15.53
C SER A 8 7.44 14.96 -14.74
N PHE A 9 7.47 15.20 -13.43
CA PHE A 9 8.60 14.81 -12.60
C PHE A 9 8.76 13.29 -12.50
N ILE A 10 7.65 12.54 -12.41
CA ILE A 10 7.68 11.07 -12.38
C ILE A 10 8.19 10.53 -13.72
N ASP A 11 7.71 11.09 -14.82
CA ASP A 11 8.11 10.70 -16.17
C ASP A 11 9.61 11.01 -16.40
N ASP A 12 10.08 12.19 -15.97
CA ASP A 12 11.50 12.61 -15.99
C ASP A 12 12.38 11.74 -15.08
N LEU A 13 11.89 11.36 -13.90
CA LEU A 13 12.60 10.50 -12.97
C LEU A 13 12.84 9.13 -13.60
N LEU A 14 11.80 8.50 -14.15
CA LEU A 14 11.92 7.24 -14.88
C LEU A 14 12.81 7.36 -16.13
N ALA A 15 12.82 8.51 -16.81
CA ALA A 15 13.68 8.74 -17.97
C ALA A 15 15.18 8.73 -17.64
N ARG A 16 15.53 9.12 -16.40
CA ARG A 16 16.93 9.23 -15.93
C ARG A 16 17.46 7.97 -15.26
N LEU A 17 16.58 7.04 -14.91
CA LEU A 17 16.94 5.80 -14.24
C LEU A 17 17.28 4.72 -15.26
N ASP A 18 18.20 3.84 -14.88
CA ASP A 18 18.32 2.53 -15.50
C ASP A 18 17.85 1.46 -14.52
N ILE A 19 16.76 0.77 -14.85
CA ILE A 19 16.19 -0.30 -14.05
C ILE A 19 17.20 -1.42 -13.77
N VAL A 20 18.15 -1.69 -14.67
CA VAL A 20 19.17 -2.71 -14.45
C VAL A 20 20.07 -2.32 -13.29
N ASP A 21 20.47 -1.05 -13.19
CA ASP A 21 21.31 -0.55 -12.10
C ASP A 21 20.56 -0.59 -10.77
N ILE A 22 19.30 -0.16 -10.77
CA ILE A 22 18.44 -0.16 -9.59
C ILE A 22 18.23 -1.57 -9.04
N VAL A 23 18.02 -2.54 -9.93
CA VAL A 23 17.83 -3.94 -9.55
C VAL A 23 19.16 -4.60 -9.17
N ASP A 24 20.24 -4.46 -9.95
CA ASP A 24 21.54 -5.13 -9.70
C ASP A 24 22.17 -4.70 -8.37
N ALA A 25 21.90 -3.48 -7.92
CA ALA A 25 22.31 -2.98 -6.60
C ALA A 25 21.71 -3.79 -5.43
N ARG A 26 20.60 -4.52 -5.66
CA ARG A 26 19.82 -5.23 -4.64
C ARG A 26 19.78 -6.74 -4.89
N VAL A 27 19.73 -7.15 -6.16
CA VAL A 27 19.62 -8.54 -6.61
C VAL A 27 20.61 -8.74 -7.74
N LYS A 28 21.62 -9.59 -7.53
CA LYS A 28 22.67 -9.79 -8.54
C LYS A 28 22.10 -10.36 -9.84
N LEU A 29 22.16 -9.55 -10.90
CA LEU A 29 21.67 -9.86 -12.22
C LEU A 29 22.76 -10.54 -13.07
N LYS A 30 22.35 -11.47 -13.94
CA LYS A 30 23.20 -12.12 -14.95
C LYS A 30 22.66 -11.84 -16.35
N LYS A 31 23.50 -11.41 -17.27
CA LYS A 31 23.09 -11.14 -18.66
C LYS A 31 22.71 -12.45 -19.38
N LYS A 32 21.56 -12.46 -20.05
CA LYS A 32 21.01 -13.58 -20.84
C LYS A 32 20.39 -13.03 -22.13
N GLY A 33 21.16 -13.07 -23.22
CA GLY A 33 20.76 -12.45 -24.49
C GLY A 33 20.65 -10.93 -24.37
N LYS A 34 19.51 -10.36 -24.78
CA LYS A 34 19.21 -8.92 -24.66
C LYS A 34 18.79 -8.48 -23.25
N ASN A 35 18.38 -9.43 -22.39
CA ASN A 35 17.86 -9.15 -21.05
C ASN A 35 18.82 -9.61 -19.95
N TYR A 36 18.47 -9.31 -18.70
CA TYR A 36 19.16 -9.77 -17.50
C TYR A 36 18.24 -10.68 -16.69
N GLY A 37 18.80 -11.70 -16.03
CA GLY A 37 18.05 -12.69 -15.27
C GLY A 37 18.58 -12.93 -13.85
N ALA A 38 17.68 -13.25 -12.93
CA ALA A 38 17.97 -13.68 -11.57
C ALA A 38 16.87 -14.60 -11.01
N CYS A 39 17.08 -15.16 -9.82
CA CYS A 39 15.98 -15.68 -9.03
C CYS A 39 15.14 -14.50 -8.53
N CYS A 40 13.82 -14.66 -8.54
CA CYS A 40 12.89 -13.63 -8.14
C CYS A 40 13.07 -13.25 -6.67
N PRO A 41 13.18 -11.95 -6.35
CA PRO A 41 13.22 -11.48 -4.97
C PRO A 41 11.82 -11.41 -4.32
N PHE A 42 10.76 -11.77 -5.03
CA PHE A 42 9.38 -11.60 -4.55
C PHE A 42 8.66 -12.94 -4.30
N HIS A 43 9.32 -14.06 -4.62
CA HIS A 43 8.85 -15.38 -4.24
C HIS A 43 10.04 -16.33 -4.15
N ASN A 44 9.85 -17.47 -3.48
CA ASN A 44 10.94 -18.42 -3.28
C ASN A 44 11.03 -19.41 -4.46
N GLU A 45 12.15 -19.38 -5.19
CA GLU A 45 12.42 -20.28 -6.32
C GLU A 45 13.89 -20.72 -6.39
N LYS A 46 14.13 -21.86 -7.06
CA LYS A 46 15.49 -22.39 -7.28
C LYS A 46 16.05 -22.09 -8.67
N THR A 47 15.17 -21.82 -9.64
CA THR A 47 15.52 -21.57 -11.03
C THR A 47 15.22 -20.12 -11.38
N PRO A 48 16.14 -19.38 -12.03
CA PRO A 48 15.91 -17.98 -12.39
C PRO A 48 14.68 -17.80 -13.29
N SER A 49 13.63 -17.13 -12.79
CA SER A 49 12.46 -16.72 -13.58
C SER A 49 12.26 -15.21 -13.66
N PHE A 50 13.07 -14.43 -12.93
CA PHE A 50 13.01 -12.97 -12.94
C PHE A 50 13.84 -12.41 -14.09
N SER A 51 13.20 -11.67 -15.00
CA SER A 51 13.83 -11.05 -16.16
C SER A 51 13.70 -9.53 -16.10
N VAL A 52 14.80 -8.82 -16.36
CA VAL A 52 14.87 -7.36 -16.43
C VAL A 52 15.34 -6.97 -17.83
N SER A 53 14.56 -6.13 -18.49
CA SER A 53 14.88 -5.60 -19.83
C SER A 53 15.36 -4.16 -19.71
N GLN A 54 16.62 -3.93 -20.08
CA GLN A 54 17.23 -2.60 -20.09
C GLN A 54 16.60 -1.69 -21.14
N GLU A 55 16.31 -2.24 -22.32
CA GLU A 55 15.68 -1.51 -23.43
C GLU A 55 14.24 -1.08 -23.08
N LYS A 56 13.46 -2.00 -22.51
CA LYS A 56 12.06 -1.71 -22.12
C LYS A 56 11.96 -0.93 -20.79
N GLN A 57 13.05 -0.81 -20.03
CA GLN A 57 13.04 -0.28 -18.66
C GLN A 57 11.96 -0.96 -17.78
N PHE A 58 11.84 -2.28 -17.90
CA PHE A 58 10.74 -3.07 -17.33
C PHE A 58 11.22 -4.45 -16.85
N TYR A 59 10.66 -4.94 -15.75
CA TYR A 59 10.90 -6.28 -15.23
C TYR A 59 9.64 -7.15 -15.26
N HIS A 60 9.83 -8.46 -15.39
CA HIS A 60 8.77 -9.46 -15.28
C HIS A 60 9.32 -10.76 -14.71
N CYS A 61 8.58 -11.37 -13.79
CA CYS A 61 8.85 -12.71 -13.28
C CYS A 61 7.95 -13.74 -13.96
N PHE A 62 8.53 -14.68 -14.70
CA PHE A 62 7.78 -15.76 -15.35
C PHE A 62 7.32 -16.87 -14.39
N GLY A 63 7.77 -16.85 -13.12
CA GLY A 63 7.32 -17.78 -12.08
C GLY A 63 6.07 -17.32 -11.35
N CYS A 64 6.10 -16.13 -10.72
CA CYS A 64 4.98 -15.60 -9.94
C CYS A 64 4.17 -14.50 -10.64
N GLY A 65 4.62 -14.01 -11.80
CA GLY A 65 3.91 -13.00 -12.59
C GLY A 65 4.07 -11.55 -12.13
N VAL A 66 4.84 -11.27 -11.07
CA VAL A 66 5.14 -9.90 -10.63
C VAL A 66 5.94 -9.16 -11.70
N HIS A 67 5.65 -7.88 -11.89
CA HIS A 67 6.19 -7.06 -12.97
C HIS A 67 6.08 -5.57 -12.65
N GLY A 68 6.81 -4.75 -13.38
CA GLY A 68 6.74 -3.29 -13.24
C GLY A 68 7.98 -2.56 -13.72
N ASN A 69 8.04 -1.26 -13.45
CA ASN A 69 9.19 -0.40 -13.70
C ASN A 69 10.08 -0.25 -12.45
N ALA A 70 11.04 0.68 -12.48
CA ALA A 70 11.94 0.93 -11.36
C ALA A 70 11.21 1.35 -10.06
N ILE A 71 10.12 2.12 -10.17
CA ILE A 71 9.30 2.54 -9.02
C ILE A 71 8.63 1.32 -8.40
N ASP A 72 7.98 0.48 -9.22
CA ASP A 72 7.35 -0.76 -8.75
C ASP A 72 8.34 -1.67 -8.04
N PHE A 73 9.54 -1.82 -8.61
CA PHE A 73 10.57 -2.66 -8.02
C PHE A 73 10.96 -2.18 -6.63
N ILE A 74 11.21 -0.88 -6.44
CA ILE A 74 11.56 -0.30 -5.15
C ILE A 74 10.40 -0.38 -4.16
N MET A 75 9.18 -0.09 -4.61
CA MET A 75 7.99 -0.22 -3.78
C MET A 75 7.85 -1.62 -3.21
N GLU A 76 7.98 -2.66 -4.05
CA GLU A 76 7.83 -4.04 -3.59
C GLU A 76 9.06 -4.52 -2.80
N PHE A 77 10.28 -4.20 -3.27
CA PHE A 77 11.51 -4.72 -2.68
C PHE A 77 11.82 -4.08 -1.32
N GLU A 78 11.65 -2.76 -1.20
CA GLU A 78 11.89 -2.01 0.04
C GLU A 78 10.61 -1.76 0.84
N ARG A 79 9.46 -2.19 0.30
CA ARG A 79 8.14 -2.02 0.91
C ARG A 79 7.80 -0.57 1.19
N LEU A 80 8.12 0.27 0.22
CA LEU A 80 7.87 1.70 0.25
C LEU A 80 6.50 2.04 -0.33
N GLU A 81 5.85 3.05 0.22
CA GLU A 81 4.72 3.69 -0.44
C GLU A 81 5.18 4.44 -1.70
N PHE A 82 4.27 4.71 -2.62
CA PHE A 82 4.60 5.33 -3.93
C PHE A 82 5.42 6.62 -3.80
N VAL A 83 5.02 7.52 -2.90
CA VAL A 83 5.75 8.78 -2.65
C VAL A 83 7.15 8.52 -2.09
N GLU A 84 7.27 7.53 -1.20
CA GLU A 84 8.55 7.18 -0.59
C GLU A 84 9.49 6.53 -1.62
N ALA A 85 8.96 5.69 -2.51
CA ALA A 85 9.73 5.10 -3.62
C ALA A 85 10.22 6.16 -4.60
N ILE A 86 9.38 7.17 -4.91
CA ILE A 86 9.80 8.33 -5.71
C ILE A 86 10.90 9.12 -4.99
N GLU A 87 10.75 9.38 -3.69
CA GLU A 87 11.75 10.12 -2.90
C GLU A 87 13.08 9.35 -2.82
N GLU A 88 13.05 8.02 -2.67
CA GLU A 88 14.25 7.17 -2.63
C GLU A 88 14.96 7.17 -4.00
N LEU A 89 14.22 7.00 -5.09
CA LEU A 89 14.77 7.03 -6.45
C LEU A 89 15.27 8.43 -6.85
N ALA A 90 14.58 9.49 -6.44
CA ALA A 90 15.04 10.86 -6.65
C ALA A 90 16.32 11.13 -5.85
N SER A 91 16.40 10.67 -4.60
CA SER A 91 17.60 10.78 -3.78
C SER A 91 18.79 10.02 -4.38
N TYR A 92 18.56 8.85 -5.00
CA TYR A 92 19.60 8.11 -5.71
C TYR A 92 20.24 8.94 -6.84
N LEU A 93 19.45 9.79 -7.49
CA LEU A 93 19.89 10.73 -8.52
C LEU A 93 20.25 12.13 -7.98
N SER A 94 20.24 12.33 -6.66
CA SER A 94 20.42 13.64 -6.02
C SER A 94 19.46 14.72 -6.53
N LEU A 95 18.19 14.35 -6.76
CA LEU A 95 17.11 15.24 -7.20
C LEU A 95 16.16 15.56 -6.07
N ASP A 96 15.68 16.81 -6.03
CA ASP A 96 14.58 17.22 -5.16
C ASP A 96 13.22 16.89 -5.79
N VAL A 97 12.30 16.34 -4.99
CA VAL A 97 10.95 16.01 -5.44
C VAL A 97 10.03 17.23 -5.34
N PRO A 98 9.54 17.78 -6.47
CA PRO A 98 8.59 18.89 -6.45
C PRO A 98 7.24 18.41 -5.91
N ARG A 99 6.57 19.27 -5.16
CA ARG A 99 5.24 19.01 -4.60
C ARG A 99 4.31 20.16 -4.97
N GLU A 100 3.25 19.86 -5.72
CA GLU A 100 2.20 20.83 -6.01
C GLU A 100 1.37 21.07 -4.75
N GLU A 101 1.19 22.34 -4.39
CA GLU A 101 0.25 22.72 -3.35
C GLU A 101 -1.18 22.46 -3.84
N ARG A 102 -1.83 21.48 -3.23
CA ARG A 102 -3.27 21.29 -3.41
C ARG A 102 -3.97 22.43 -2.68
N ASN A 103 -4.30 23.50 -3.39
CA ASN A 103 -5.26 24.51 -2.94
C ASN A 103 -6.59 23.81 -2.62
N GLY A 104 -6.84 23.51 -1.33
CA GLY A 104 -8.12 22.98 -0.87
C GLY A 104 -8.11 21.72 -0.01
N SER A 105 -6.95 21.10 0.30
CA SER A 105 -6.89 20.05 1.34
C SER A 105 -6.09 20.53 2.54
N VAL A 106 -6.82 20.98 3.57
CA VAL A 106 -6.27 21.30 4.89
C VAL A 106 -5.82 19.99 5.53
N SER A 107 -4.60 19.55 5.25
CA SER A 107 -3.90 18.66 6.17
C SER A 107 -3.43 19.50 7.35
N SER A 108 -4.08 19.37 8.50
CA SER A 108 -3.79 20.09 9.75
C SER A 108 -2.48 19.69 10.44
N GLY A 109 -1.54 19.09 9.70
CA GLY A 109 -0.25 18.64 10.22
C GLY A 109 0.90 19.59 9.85
N PRO A 110 1.98 19.66 10.67
CA PRO A 110 3.15 20.49 10.37
C PRO A 110 3.84 20.06 9.06
N ARG A 111 4.22 21.02 8.21
CA ARG A 111 4.92 20.77 6.93
C ARG A 111 6.42 21.10 7.05
N ALA A 112 7.28 20.27 6.47
CA ALA A 112 8.73 20.51 6.35
C ALA A 112 9.25 20.05 4.99
N ASN A 113 10.29 20.70 4.46
CA ASN A 113 10.97 20.32 3.21
C ASN A 113 11.89 19.08 3.41
N THR A 114 12.47 18.55 2.34
CA THR A 114 13.27 17.31 2.37
C THR A 114 14.51 17.42 3.28
N GLU A 115 15.24 18.53 3.21
CA GLU A 115 16.43 18.78 4.05
C GLU A 115 16.07 18.88 5.54
N GLN A 116 15.01 19.62 5.87
CA GLN A 116 14.50 19.73 7.24
C GLN A 116 14.07 18.37 7.80
N LYS A 117 13.43 17.52 7.00
CA LYS A 117 13.10 16.16 7.41
C LYS A 117 14.34 15.32 7.71
N ARG A 118 15.37 15.39 6.86
CA ARG A 118 16.64 14.69 7.08
C ARG A 118 17.27 15.10 8.41
N ASN A 119 17.43 16.40 8.63
CA ASN A 119 17.98 16.92 9.87
C ASN A 119 17.11 16.50 11.08
N LEU A 120 15.79 16.43 10.92
CA LEU A 120 14.89 15.98 11.98
C LEU A 120 15.06 14.49 12.30
N TYR A 121 15.25 13.62 11.30
CA TYR A 121 15.58 12.21 11.55
C TYR A 121 16.91 12.06 12.31
N ASP A 122 17.94 12.81 11.93
CA ASP A 122 19.25 12.79 12.59
C ASP A 122 19.16 13.26 14.05
N LEU A 123 18.40 14.33 14.31
CA LEU A 123 18.13 14.83 15.65
C LEU A 123 17.39 13.80 16.50
N MET A 124 16.31 13.22 15.98
CA MET A 124 15.51 12.21 16.71
C MET A 124 16.32 10.94 16.99
N GLY A 125 17.19 10.53 16.06
CA GLY A 125 18.14 9.45 16.27
C GLY A 125 19.14 9.75 17.40
N SER A 126 19.68 10.98 17.43
CA SER A 126 20.62 11.42 18.46
C SER A 126 19.96 11.47 19.85
N ILE A 127 18.72 11.96 19.93
CA ILE A 127 17.92 11.97 21.17
C ILE A 127 17.63 10.54 21.65
N SER A 128 17.32 9.61 20.74
CA SER A 128 17.13 8.20 21.10
C SER A 128 18.39 7.60 21.71
N GLN A 129 19.56 7.88 21.15
CA GLN A 129 20.85 7.44 21.72
C GLN A 129 21.09 8.06 23.10
N PHE A 130 20.76 9.34 23.28
CA PHE A 130 20.82 10.01 24.57
C PHE A 130 19.94 9.31 25.60
N TYR A 131 18.65 9.06 25.33
CA TYR A 131 17.78 8.34 26.27
C TYR A 131 18.27 6.92 26.61
N ARG A 132 18.84 6.20 25.64
CA ARG A 132 19.45 4.88 25.89
C ARG A 132 20.68 4.98 26.79
N SER A 133 21.49 6.03 26.63
CA SER A 133 22.66 6.28 27.49
C SER A 133 22.25 6.62 28.93
N GLN A 134 21.19 7.42 29.09
CA GLN A 134 20.63 7.82 30.38
C GLN A 134 20.14 6.62 31.19
N LEU A 135 19.51 5.63 30.55
CA LEU A 135 19.07 4.40 31.20
C LEU A 135 20.22 3.63 31.87
N LYS A 136 21.45 3.73 31.33
CA LYS A 136 22.64 3.03 31.88
C LYS A 136 23.29 3.76 33.05
N GLN A 137 22.90 5.00 33.33
CA GLN A 137 23.52 5.79 34.40
C GLN A 137 23.09 5.29 35.78
N SER A 138 24.04 5.29 36.72
CA SER A 138 23.80 4.81 38.09
C SER A 138 22.73 5.59 38.84
N ALA A 139 22.50 6.86 38.50
CA ALA A 139 21.44 7.69 39.07
C ALA A 139 20.04 7.20 38.68
N ASN A 140 19.91 6.46 37.57
CA ASN A 140 18.63 6.03 37.00
C ASN A 140 18.33 4.53 37.23
N LYS A 141 18.96 3.91 38.25
CA LYS A 141 18.78 2.48 38.57
C LYS A 141 17.32 2.07 38.77
N HIS A 142 16.49 2.95 39.35
CA HIS A 142 15.07 2.73 39.55
C HIS A 142 14.32 2.43 38.22
N ALA A 143 14.75 3.00 37.09
CA ALA A 143 14.17 2.71 35.78
C ALA A 143 14.54 1.30 35.27
N ILE A 144 15.75 0.83 35.58
CA ILE A 144 16.17 -0.54 35.27
C ILE A 144 15.39 -1.53 36.13
N GLU A 145 15.23 -1.25 37.42
CA GLU A 145 14.45 -2.07 38.36
C GLU A 145 12.99 -2.18 37.89
N TYR A 146 12.38 -1.06 37.50
CA TYR A 146 11.05 -1.04 36.91
C TYR A 146 10.90 -1.95 35.67
N LEU A 147 11.86 -1.91 34.74
CA LEU A 147 11.85 -2.76 33.55
C LEU A 147 12.02 -4.25 33.90
N LYS A 148 12.83 -4.56 34.92
CA LYS A 148 13.01 -5.93 35.43
C LYS A 148 11.76 -6.45 36.12
N ASP A 149 11.08 -5.62 36.91
CA ASP A 149 9.81 -5.96 37.55
C ASP A 149 8.70 -6.24 36.51
N ARG A 150 8.83 -5.60 35.33
CA ARG A 150 8.02 -5.89 34.15
C ARG A 150 8.44 -7.14 33.38
N GLY A 151 9.48 -7.85 33.83
CA GLY A 151 9.97 -9.08 33.22
C GLY A 151 10.78 -8.86 31.93
N LEU A 152 11.21 -7.63 31.65
CA LEU A 152 11.92 -7.32 30.41
C LEU A 152 13.42 -7.58 30.53
N SER A 153 13.95 -8.39 29.61
CA SER A 153 15.38 -8.65 29.50
C SER A 153 16.14 -7.48 28.89
N GLY A 154 17.45 -7.41 29.17
CA GLY A 154 18.33 -6.42 28.55
C GLY A 154 18.39 -6.52 27.02
N GLU A 155 18.21 -7.72 26.48
CA GLU A 155 18.18 -7.96 25.03
C GLU A 155 16.95 -7.33 24.38
N ILE A 156 15.77 -7.51 24.98
CA ILE A 156 14.53 -6.87 24.51
C ILE A 156 14.59 -5.34 24.65
N VAL A 157 15.09 -4.84 25.79
CA VAL A 157 15.33 -3.40 26.00
C VAL A 157 16.26 -2.84 24.92
N GLN A 158 17.30 -3.57 24.54
CA GLN A 158 18.22 -3.18 23.47
C GLN A 158 17.57 -3.24 22.08
N LYS A 159 16.84 -4.31 21.76
CA LYS A 159 16.16 -4.53 20.47
C LYS A 159 15.23 -3.37 20.13
N PHE A 160 14.36 -3.01 21.08
CA PHE A 160 13.40 -1.91 20.94
C PHE A 160 14.00 -0.52 21.24
N GLY A 161 15.29 -0.45 21.56
CA GLY A 161 15.98 0.82 21.82
C GLY A 161 15.42 1.60 23.01
N ILE A 162 14.87 0.90 24.01
CA ILE A 162 14.24 1.51 25.18
C ILE A 162 15.29 2.33 25.97
N GLY A 163 14.89 3.52 26.39
CA GLY A 163 15.70 4.45 27.15
C GLY A 163 14.98 5.02 28.36
N PHE A 164 15.56 6.03 28.98
CA PHE A 164 14.99 6.75 30.10
C PHE A 164 15.32 8.24 30.02
N VAL A 165 14.46 9.08 30.57
CA VAL A 165 14.73 10.49 30.83
C VAL A 165 14.38 10.82 32.27
N ALA A 166 15.30 11.45 32.97
CA ALA A 166 15.11 11.90 34.35
C ALA A 166 13.98 12.93 34.45
N ASP A 167 13.49 13.16 35.67
CA ASP A 167 12.47 14.19 35.93
C ASP A 167 13.11 15.58 36.01
N GLU A 168 13.59 16.07 34.86
CA GLU A 168 14.23 17.36 34.70
C GLU A 168 13.53 18.18 33.61
N TRP A 169 13.49 19.51 33.77
CA TRP A 169 12.75 20.38 32.85
C TRP A 169 13.47 20.67 31.52
N ASP A 170 14.76 20.38 31.42
CA ASP A 170 15.59 20.85 30.32
C ASP A 170 16.77 19.92 29.97
N ALA A 171 16.65 18.62 30.21
CA ALA A 171 17.69 17.65 29.90
C ALA A 171 17.97 17.56 28.38
N VAL A 172 16.92 17.42 27.56
CA VAL A 172 17.01 17.43 26.10
C VAL A 172 17.46 18.80 25.62
N ARG A 173 16.83 19.88 26.12
CA ARG A 173 17.23 21.25 25.77
C ARG A 173 18.73 21.44 25.99
N LYS A 174 19.26 21.24 27.20
CA LYS A 174 20.69 21.44 27.50
C LYS A 174 21.65 20.63 26.61
N ASN A 175 21.27 19.43 26.19
CA ASN A 175 22.15 18.55 25.41
C ASN A 175 22.07 18.79 23.90
N PHE A 176 20.97 19.34 23.39
CA PHE A 176 20.72 19.48 21.94
C PHE A 176 20.48 20.93 21.47
N ASP A 177 20.48 21.89 22.39
CA ASP A 177 20.27 23.33 22.15
C ASP A 177 21.60 24.08 21.94
N GLN A 178 22.35 23.72 20.89
CA GLN A 178 23.62 24.39 20.60
C GLN A 178 23.48 25.61 19.66
N GLN A 179 22.35 25.76 18.96
CA GLN A 179 22.06 26.88 18.04
C GLN A 179 20.54 27.17 17.99
N LYS A 180 20.14 28.40 17.59
CA LYS A 180 18.72 28.81 17.52
C LYS A 180 17.88 27.88 16.62
N ASP A 181 18.42 27.48 15.49
CA ASP A 181 17.75 26.58 14.54
C ASP A 181 17.48 25.21 15.16
N ALA A 182 18.37 24.74 16.05
CA ALA A 182 18.19 23.47 16.77
C ALA A 182 17.00 23.50 17.73
N GLN A 183 16.70 24.63 18.36
CA GLN A 183 15.51 24.73 19.21
C GLN A 183 14.21 24.65 18.43
N GLU A 184 14.12 25.35 17.29
CA GLU A 184 12.92 25.30 16.45
C GLU A 184 12.70 23.88 15.91
N MET A 185 13.78 23.17 15.59
CA MET A 185 13.72 21.76 15.23
C MET A 185 13.25 20.87 16.38
N LEU A 186 13.70 21.12 17.62
CA LEU A 186 13.23 20.38 18.79
C LEU A 186 11.74 20.61 19.09
N VAL A 187 11.22 21.83 18.89
CA VAL A 187 9.78 22.12 18.98
C VAL A 187 9.03 21.42 17.84
N THR A 188 9.54 21.52 16.61
CA THR A 188 8.95 20.91 15.41
C THR A 188 8.92 19.37 15.48
N GLY A 189 9.95 18.76 16.05
CA GLY A 189 10.04 17.33 16.36
C GLY A 189 9.21 16.91 17.58
N GLY A 190 8.55 17.87 18.24
CA GLY A 190 7.68 17.62 19.39
C GLY A 190 8.43 17.28 20.67
N MET A 191 9.73 17.54 20.76
CA MET A 191 10.57 17.23 21.91
C MET A 191 10.58 18.35 22.97
N LEU A 192 10.30 19.58 22.56
CA LEU A 192 10.06 20.71 23.45
C LEU A 192 8.60 21.17 23.41
N ILE A 193 8.14 21.74 24.51
CA ILE A 193 6.89 22.48 24.65
C ILE A 193 7.25 23.96 24.78
N GLU A 194 6.60 24.81 24.00
CA GLU A 194 6.65 26.26 24.16
C GLU A 194 5.37 26.71 24.89
N ASN A 195 5.50 27.50 25.95
CA ASN A 195 4.36 28.11 26.62
C ASN A 195 4.04 29.50 26.06
N ASP A 196 2.93 30.09 26.51
CA ASP A 196 2.45 31.41 26.04
C ASP A 196 3.45 32.56 26.31
N ASN A 197 4.37 32.38 27.26
CA ASN A 197 5.42 33.34 27.59
C ASN A 197 6.72 33.12 26.77
N GLY A 198 6.72 32.18 25.81
CA GLY A 198 7.88 31.84 24.98
C GLY A 198 8.93 30.96 25.67
N ASN A 199 8.68 30.49 26.91
CA ASN A 199 9.60 29.60 27.60
C ASN A 199 9.45 28.17 27.05
N ARG A 200 10.59 27.58 26.69
CA ARG A 200 10.68 26.21 26.15
C ARG A 200 11.21 25.22 27.18
N TYR A 201 10.55 24.09 27.33
CA TYR A 201 10.93 23.02 28.26
C TYR A 201 10.66 21.64 27.67
N ASP A 202 11.30 20.62 28.25
CA ASP A 202 11.23 19.23 27.78
C ASP A 202 9.81 18.67 27.86
N ARG A 203 9.37 18.03 26.76
CA ARG A 203 8.08 17.33 26.73
C ARG A 203 8.07 16.09 27.62
N PHE A 204 9.13 15.29 27.55
CA PHE A 204 9.23 14.02 28.26
C PHE A 204 10.15 14.16 29.47
N ARG A 205 9.63 13.79 30.64
CA ARG A 205 10.28 13.94 31.93
C ARG A 205 9.88 12.79 32.84
N GLY A 206 10.84 12.21 33.56
CA GLY A 206 10.61 11.10 34.50
C GLY A 206 9.99 9.86 33.87
N ARG A 207 10.41 9.51 32.64
CA ARG A 207 9.73 8.51 31.81
C ARG A 207 10.70 7.47 31.24
N VAL A 208 10.24 6.22 31.21
CA VAL A 208 10.77 5.19 30.31
C VAL A 208 10.36 5.56 28.88
N MET A 209 11.34 5.56 27.99
CA MET A 209 11.19 6.06 26.61
C MET A 209 11.21 4.89 25.62
N PHE A 210 10.17 4.85 24.78
CA PHE A 210 9.96 3.86 23.73
C PHE A 210 10.10 4.58 22.37
N PRO A 211 11.24 4.46 21.67
CA PRO A 211 11.39 5.09 20.37
C PRO A 211 10.43 4.46 19.36
N ILE A 212 9.71 5.29 18.62
CA ILE A 212 8.84 4.88 17.53
C ILE A 212 9.66 4.96 16.25
N ARG A 213 9.76 3.85 15.53
CA ARG A 213 10.53 3.74 14.29
C ARG A 213 9.60 3.63 13.09
N ASP A 214 9.97 4.28 12.01
CA ASP A 214 9.37 4.00 10.71
C ASP A 214 9.82 2.64 10.18
N ARG A 215 9.29 2.24 9.01
CA ARG A 215 9.62 0.99 8.34
C ARG A 215 11.10 0.81 8.01
N ARG A 216 11.86 1.91 7.92
CA ARG A 216 13.32 1.92 7.66
C ARG A 216 14.15 1.85 8.95
N GLY A 217 13.52 1.90 10.12
CA GLY A 217 14.19 1.90 11.41
C GLY A 217 14.61 3.29 11.90
N ARG A 218 14.24 4.37 11.19
CA ARG A 218 14.54 5.74 11.62
C ARG A 218 13.61 6.12 12.77
N VAL A 219 14.14 6.79 13.79
CA VAL A 219 13.32 7.24 14.93
C VAL A 219 12.53 8.47 14.50
N ILE A 220 11.21 8.38 14.61
CA ILE A 220 10.29 9.44 14.16
C ILE A 220 9.50 10.07 15.31
N GLY A 221 9.43 9.39 16.45
CA GLY A 221 8.72 9.87 17.62
C GLY A 221 9.07 9.03 18.85
N PHE A 222 8.43 9.33 19.97
CA PHE A 222 8.58 8.57 21.20
C PHE A 222 7.23 8.35 21.89
N GLY A 223 7.07 7.15 22.47
CA GLY A 223 6.17 6.90 23.58
C GLY A 223 6.94 7.04 24.90
N GLY A 224 6.30 7.58 25.93
CA GLY A 224 6.89 7.80 27.24
C GLY A 224 5.97 7.34 28.36
N ARG A 225 6.45 6.46 29.22
CA ARG A 225 5.71 5.93 30.36
C ARG A 225 6.31 6.42 31.68
N VAL A 226 5.50 7.04 32.53
CA VAL A 226 5.96 7.49 33.86
C VAL A 226 6.34 6.33 34.75
N ILE A 227 7.31 6.58 35.62
CA ILE A 227 7.61 5.72 36.76
C ILE A 227 7.05 6.42 38.01
N GLY A 228 6.22 5.74 38.79
CA GLY A 228 5.53 6.32 39.96
C GLY A 228 4.22 7.05 39.60
N ASP A 229 3.92 8.12 40.34
CA ASP A 229 2.60 8.78 40.38
C ASP A 229 2.40 9.92 39.35
N GLY A 230 3.33 10.07 38.41
CA GLY A 230 3.24 11.10 37.37
C GLY A 230 2.01 10.94 36.46
N THR A 231 1.49 12.04 35.92
CA THR A 231 0.38 12.00 34.95
C THR A 231 0.75 12.76 33.66
N PRO A 232 0.23 12.34 32.49
CA PRO A 232 -0.51 11.10 32.23
C PRO A 232 0.41 9.86 32.27
N LYS A 233 -0.18 8.68 32.53
CA LYS A 233 0.55 7.39 32.60
C LYS A 233 1.36 7.11 31.34
N TYR A 234 0.76 7.40 30.18
CA TYR A 234 1.34 7.26 28.85
C TYR A 234 1.30 8.62 28.15
N LEU A 235 2.40 9.00 27.49
CA LEU A 235 2.51 10.21 26.68
C LEU A 235 3.17 9.86 25.35
N ASN A 236 2.56 10.22 24.23
CA ASN A 236 3.16 10.05 22.90
C ASN A 236 3.59 11.41 22.35
N SER A 237 4.60 11.43 21.47
CA SER A 237 4.93 12.60 20.65
C SER A 237 3.67 13.16 19.96
N PRO A 238 3.57 14.49 19.77
CA PRO A 238 2.51 15.09 18.97
C PRO A 238 2.68 14.71 17.49
N GLU A 239 1.72 15.06 16.64
CA GLU A 239 1.91 15.01 15.19
C GLU A 239 3.08 15.91 14.78
N THR A 240 3.99 15.41 13.92
CA THR A 240 5.16 16.16 13.42
C THR A 240 5.28 15.97 11.90
N PRO A 241 6.18 16.68 11.20
CA PRO A 241 6.41 16.47 9.77
C PRO A 241 6.90 15.06 9.40
N ILE A 242 7.41 14.28 10.36
CA ILE A 242 7.95 12.93 10.17
C ILE A 242 7.16 11.85 10.94
N PHE A 243 6.14 12.23 11.71
CA PHE A 243 5.40 11.30 12.57
C PHE A 243 3.90 11.58 12.54
N HIS A 244 3.15 10.57 12.08
CA HIS A 244 1.70 10.58 11.99
C HIS A 244 1.08 9.37 12.69
N LYS A 245 0.41 9.57 13.82
CA LYS A 245 -0.11 8.47 14.66
C LYS A 245 -1.05 7.55 13.90
N GLY A 246 -1.88 8.12 13.04
CA GLY A 246 -2.85 7.37 12.23
C GLY A 246 -2.23 6.53 11.11
N LYS A 247 -0.92 6.60 10.89
CA LYS A 247 -0.20 5.88 9.82
C LYS A 247 0.95 5.01 10.33
N GLU A 248 1.42 5.26 11.54
CA GLU A 248 2.52 4.53 12.14
C GLU A 248 2.03 3.50 13.15
N LEU A 249 2.73 2.36 13.23
CA LEU A 249 2.50 1.30 14.20
C LEU A 249 3.79 0.99 14.93
N TYR A 250 3.77 1.06 16.26
CA TYR A 250 4.91 0.66 17.08
C TYR A 250 5.20 -0.84 16.90
N GLY A 251 6.47 -1.21 16.78
CA GLY A 251 6.90 -2.60 16.61
C GLY A 251 6.91 -3.09 15.17
N LEU A 252 6.31 -2.35 14.21
CA LEU A 252 6.25 -2.81 12.82
C LEU A 252 7.65 -3.00 12.22
N TYR A 253 8.57 -2.07 12.48
CA TYR A 253 9.96 -2.23 12.05
C TYR A 253 10.57 -3.55 12.57
N GLU A 254 10.41 -3.83 13.86
CA GLU A 254 10.92 -5.05 14.49
C GLU A 254 10.29 -6.32 13.89
N VAL A 255 8.99 -6.30 13.58
CA VAL A 255 8.30 -7.41 12.87
C VAL A 255 8.92 -7.62 11.49
N LEU A 256 9.16 -6.54 10.74
CA LEU A 256 9.73 -6.61 9.39
C LEU A 256 11.21 -7.03 9.37
N GLN A 257 11.93 -6.83 10.48
CA GLN A 257 13.28 -7.39 10.65
C GLN A 257 13.25 -8.89 10.95
N ALA A 258 12.24 -9.35 11.71
CA ALA A 258 12.09 -10.77 12.04
C ALA A 258 11.52 -11.60 10.88
N TYR A 259 10.63 -11.00 10.07
CA TYR A 259 9.91 -11.70 9.01
C TYR A 259 10.01 -10.97 7.67
N ARG A 260 10.41 -11.72 6.63
CA ARG A 260 10.22 -11.26 5.25
C ARG A 260 8.73 -11.22 4.93
N GLU A 261 8.00 -12.31 5.15
CA GLU A 261 6.55 -12.35 4.96
C GLU A 261 5.93 -12.89 6.23
N PRO A 262 5.50 -12.03 7.18
CA PRO A 262 4.90 -12.49 8.41
C PRO A 262 3.61 -13.27 8.11
N PRO A 263 3.46 -14.51 8.63
CA PRO A 263 2.27 -15.32 8.38
C PRO A 263 1.00 -14.68 8.94
N GLN A 264 1.15 -13.91 10.02
CA GLN A 264 0.12 -13.04 10.59
C GLN A 264 0.77 -11.87 11.33
N VAL A 265 0.01 -10.80 11.55
CA VAL A 265 0.39 -9.69 12.44
C VAL A 265 -0.67 -9.49 13.52
N LEU A 266 -0.24 -9.31 14.76
CA LEU A 266 -1.10 -9.09 15.92
C LEU A 266 -1.10 -7.61 16.30
N VAL A 267 -2.25 -6.93 16.23
CA VAL A 267 -2.42 -5.54 16.66
C VAL A 267 -2.87 -5.53 18.11
N VAL A 268 -2.10 -4.87 18.98
CA VAL A 268 -2.40 -4.65 20.41
C VAL A 268 -2.52 -3.14 20.70
N GLU A 269 -2.91 -2.76 21.91
CA GLU A 269 -3.20 -1.36 22.24
C GLU A 269 -1.95 -0.55 22.63
N GLY A 270 -0.98 -1.17 23.31
CA GLY A 270 0.15 -0.48 23.90
C GLY A 270 1.52 -0.96 23.42
N TYR A 271 2.51 -0.06 23.48
CA TYR A 271 3.92 -0.43 23.24
C TYR A 271 4.45 -1.41 24.29
N MET A 272 3.93 -1.37 25.52
CA MET A 272 4.29 -2.33 26.57
C MET A 272 3.85 -3.75 26.22
N ASP A 273 2.67 -3.89 25.63
CA ASP A 273 2.13 -5.18 25.18
C ASP A 273 3.05 -5.76 24.10
N VAL A 274 3.43 -4.96 23.11
CA VAL A 274 4.37 -5.38 22.05
C VAL A 274 5.69 -5.87 22.62
N VAL A 275 6.27 -5.11 23.56
CA VAL A 275 7.58 -5.45 24.15
C VAL A 275 7.48 -6.68 25.05
N ALA A 276 6.40 -6.81 25.82
CA ALA A 276 6.14 -7.97 26.66
C ALA A 276 5.91 -9.23 25.81
N LEU A 277 5.10 -9.16 24.76
CA LEU A 277 4.88 -10.26 23.82
C LEU A 277 6.20 -10.69 23.16
N ALA A 278 7.02 -9.73 22.71
CA ALA A 278 8.33 -10.03 22.14
C ALA A 278 9.28 -10.71 23.13
N GLN A 279 9.23 -10.38 24.43
CA GLN A 279 9.99 -11.05 25.49
C GLN A 279 9.65 -12.55 25.61
N TYR A 280 8.42 -12.93 25.30
CA TYR A 280 7.98 -14.32 25.25
C TYR A 280 8.07 -14.93 23.84
N GLY A 281 8.74 -14.26 22.90
CA GLY A 281 8.93 -14.77 21.53
C GLY A 281 7.67 -14.71 20.66
N VAL A 282 6.74 -13.82 20.97
CA VAL A 282 5.64 -13.39 20.08
C VAL A 282 6.10 -12.09 19.42
N ASP A 283 6.90 -12.23 18.36
CA ASP A 283 7.62 -11.13 17.71
C ASP A 283 6.94 -10.61 16.43
N TYR A 284 5.65 -10.90 16.28
CA TYR A 284 4.78 -10.43 15.20
C TYR A 284 3.69 -9.45 15.69
N SER A 285 3.86 -8.86 16.89
CA SER A 285 2.94 -7.89 17.48
C SER A 285 3.30 -6.44 17.14
N VAL A 286 2.28 -5.61 16.90
CA VAL A 286 2.39 -4.16 16.67
C VAL A 286 1.34 -3.41 17.48
N ALA A 287 1.55 -2.13 17.79
CA ALA A 287 0.59 -1.33 18.53
C ALA A 287 0.23 -0.01 17.83
N SER A 288 -1.04 0.40 17.99
CA SER A 288 -1.45 1.76 17.65
C SER A 288 -0.94 2.76 18.70
N LEU A 289 -0.80 4.02 18.30
CA LEU A 289 -0.06 5.02 19.09
C LEU A 289 -0.99 5.94 19.87
N GLY A 290 -1.87 5.33 20.67
CA GLY A 290 -2.90 6.04 21.45
C GLY A 290 -4.09 6.51 20.61
N THR A 291 -4.34 5.85 19.48
CA THR A 291 -5.50 6.07 18.60
C THR A 291 -6.15 4.73 18.28
N SER A 292 -7.42 4.73 17.90
CA SER A 292 -8.06 3.56 17.29
C SER A 292 -7.27 3.08 16.08
N THR A 293 -7.26 1.77 15.83
CA THR A 293 -6.69 1.20 14.59
C THR A 293 -7.38 1.82 13.37
N THR A 294 -6.61 2.47 12.50
CA THR A 294 -7.13 3.21 11.35
C THR A 294 -7.20 2.32 10.11
N GLY A 295 -7.89 2.81 9.07
CA GLY A 295 -7.87 2.17 7.75
C GLY A 295 -6.46 2.13 7.13
N ASP A 296 -5.68 3.21 7.31
CA ASP A 296 -4.29 3.29 6.84
C ASP A 296 -3.41 2.23 7.53
N HIS A 297 -3.58 2.01 8.84
CA HIS A 297 -2.90 0.93 9.56
C HIS A 297 -3.21 -0.43 8.97
N LEU A 298 -4.49 -0.74 8.77
CA LEU A 298 -4.91 -2.04 8.23
C LEU A 298 -4.45 -2.24 6.79
N GLN A 299 -4.54 -1.19 5.95
CA GLN A 299 -4.04 -1.25 4.59
C GLN A 299 -2.52 -1.51 4.58
N MET A 300 -1.77 -0.84 5.44
CA MET A 300 -0.33 -1.05 5.59
C MET A 300 -0.01 -2.50 6.00
N LEU A 301 -0.74 -3.04 6.98
CA LEU A 301 -0.57 -4.42 7.46
C LEU A 301 -0.94 -5.46 6.41
N PHE A 302 -2.03 -5.28 5.67
CA PHE A 302 -2.45 -6.21 4.61
C PHE A 302 -1.51 -6.24 3.40
N ARG A 303 -0.58 -5.28 3.28
CA ARG A 303 0.54 -5.37 2.32
C ARG A 303 1.68 -6.26 2.83
N GLN A 304 1.74 -6.52 4.13
CA GLN A 304 2.80 -7.33 4.75
C GLN A 304 2.35 -8.77 4.99
N THR A 305 1.06 -8.98 5.21
CA THR A 305 0.49 -10.29 5.54
C THR A 305 -0.95 -10.40 5.05
N SER A 306 -1.41 -11.62 4.76
CA SER A 306 -2.83 -11.88 4.51
C SER A 306 -3.66 -11.92 5.78
N THR A 307 -3.06 -12.01 6.98
CA THR A 307 -3.80 -12.24 8.23
C THR A 307 -3.44 -11.23 9.30
N VAL A 308 -4.43 -10.48 9.77
CA VAL A 308 -4.31 -9.53 10.87
C VAL A 308 -5.25 -9.96 11.99
N VAL A 309 -4.73 -10.00 13.22
CA VAL A 309 -5.51 -10.28 14.43
C VAL A 309 -5.46 -9.03 15.30
N CYS A 310 -6.60 -8.43 15.60
CA CYS A 310 -6.67 -7.34 16.56
C CYS A 310 -7.02 -7.88 17.95
N CYS A 311 -6.12 -7.70 18.91
CA CYS A 311 -6.28 -8.09 20.29
C CYS A 311 -6.64 -6.86 21.12
N TYR A 312 -7.81 -6.91 21.74
CA TYR A 312 -8.34 -5.85 22.60
C TYR A 312 -8.63 -6.41 23.99
N ASP A 313 -8.67 -5.50 24.95
CA ASP A 313 -9.10 -5.84 26.31
C ASP A 313 -10.56 -6.33 26.29
N GLY A 314 -10.90 -7.24 27.20
CA GLY A 314 -12.25 -7.81 27.33
C GLY A 314 -13.32 -6.82 27.77
N ASP A 315 -12.95 -5.59 28.11
CA ASP A 315 -13.86 -4.61 28.69
C ASP A 315 -14.74 -3.89 27.63
N ARG A 316 -15.51 -2.89 28.09
CA ARG A 316 -16.36 -2.11 27.18
C ARG A 316 -15.54 -1.26 26.21
N ALA A 317 -14.42 -0.69 26.66
CA ALA A 317 -13.58 0.17 25.84
C ALA A 317 -12.91 -0.62 24.72
N GLY A 318 -12.36 -1.80 25.02
CA GLY A 318 -11.78 -2.72 24.04
C GLY A 318 -12.81 -3.19 23.01
N ARG A 319 -14.04 -3.53 23.42
CA ARG A 319 -15.13 -3.83 22.48
C ARG A 319 -15.51 -2.67 21.56
N GLU A 320 -15.55 -1.44 22.07
CA GLU A 320 -15.80 -0.25 21.24
C GLU A 320 -14.63 0.00 20.27
N ALA A 321 -13.38 -0.20 20.71
CA ALA A 321 -12.20 -0.08 19.87
C ALA A 321 -12.20 -1.13 18.73
N ALA A 322 -12.56 -2.38 19.05
CA ALA A 322 -12.73 -3.45 18.08
C ALA A 322 -13.79 -3.13 17.02
N TRP A 323 -14.93 -2.57 17.43
CA TRP A 323 -15.96 -2.14 16.49
C TRP A 323 -15.46 -1.02 15.56
N ARG A 324 -14.77 -0.01 16.10
CA ARG A 324 -14.17 1.06 15.29
C ARG A 324 -13.14 0.52 14.30
N ALA A 325 -12.29 -0.43 14.73
CA ALA A 325 -11.32 -1.08 13.86
C ALA A 325 -12.00 -1.88 12.75
N LEU A 326 -13.09 -2.59 13.06
CA LEU A 326 -13.92 -3.26 12.06
C LEU A 326 -14.47 -2.27 11.03
N GLU A 327 -15.10 -1.18 11.48
CA GLU A 327 -15.69 -0.19 10.56
C GLU A 327 -14.63 0.44 9.64
N ASN A 328 -13.46 0.73 10.19
CA ASN A 328 -12.31 1.25 9.45
C ASN A 328 -11.74 0.23 8.46
N ALA A 329 -11.85 -1.06 8.74
CA ALA A 329 -11.32 -2.14 7.88
C ALA A 329 -12.12 -2.31 6.59
N LEU A 330 -13.46 -2.17 6.66
CA LEU A 330 -14.38 -2.62 5.61
C LEU A 330 -14.00 -2.11 4.21
N SER A 331 -13.61 -0.84 4.10
CA SER A 331 -13.24 -0.19 2.84
C SER A 331 -11.92 -0.66 2.22
N TYR A 332 -11.12 -1.46 2.95
CA TYR A 332 -9.81 -1.93 2.52
C TYR A 332 -9.73 -3.44 2.38
N LEU A 333 -10.78 -4.17 2.77
CA LEU A 333 -10.82 -5.63 2.67
C LEU A 333 -10.91 -6.08 1.22
N LYS A 334 -9.98 -6.98 0.85
CA LYS A 334 -9.94 -7.67 -0.43
C LYS A 334 -10.05 -9.17 -0.21
N SER A 335 -10.43 -9.91 -1.25
CA SER A 335 -10.32 -11.38 -1.26
C SER A 335 -8.91 -11.82 -0.83
N GLY A 336 -8.83 -12.74 0.13
CA GLY A 336 -7.57 -13.22 0.70
C GLY A 336 -7.17 -12.54 2.01
N ASN A 337 -7.73 -11.36 2.34
CA ASN A 337 -7.50 -10.72 3.63
C ASN A 337 -8.32 -11.41 4.72
N VAL A 338 -7.66 -11.78 5.81
CA VAL A 338 -8.27 -12.36 7.01
C VAL A 338 -8.08 -11.38 8.16
N LEU A 339 -9.17 -10.78 8.62
CA LEU A 339 -9.19 -9.97 9.85
C LEU A 339 -9.91 -10.74 10.96
N LYS A 340 -9.27 -10.84 12.13
CA LYS A 340 -9.83 -11.49 13.32
C LYS A 340 -9.78 -10.55 14.53
N PHE A 341 -10.63 -10.82 15.51
CA PHE A 341 -10.74 -10.09 16.76
C PHE A 341 -10.57 -11.05 17.94
N LEU A 342 -9.56 -10.79 18.76
CA LEU A 342 -9.29 -11.47 20.02
C LEU A 342 -9.70 -10.54 21.17
N PHE A 343 -10.51 -11.05 22.10
CA PHE A 343 -10.85 -10.38 23.35
C PHE A 343 -10.27 -11.20 24.50
N LEU A 344 -9.37 -10.60 25.27
CA LEU A 344 -8.82 -11.25 26.46
C LEU A 344 -9.86 -11.25 27.61
N PRO A 345 -9.68 -12.08 28.64
CA PRO A 345 -10.53 -12.04 29.84
C PRO A 345 -10.60 -10.65 30.48
N ASP A 346 -11.73 -10.34 31.13
CA ASP A 346 -11.91 -9.06 31.82
C ASP A 346 -10.78 -8.81 32.84
N GLY A 347 -10.11 -7.66 32.70
CA GLY A 347 -9.00 -7.25 33.57
C GLY A 347 -7.60 -7.69 33.12
N GLU A 348 -7.50 -8.44 32.02
CA GLU A 348 -6.23 -8.83 31.42
C GLU A 348 -5.90 -7.97 30.19
N ASP A 349 -4.64 -7.56 30.09
CA ASP A 349 -4.02 -7.01 28.88
C ASP A 349 -3.03 -8.06 28.31
N PRO A 350 -2.49 -7.90 27.09
CA PRO A 350 -1.56 -8.88 26.54
C PRO A 350 -0.28 -9.05 27.39
N ASP A 351 0.18 -8.00 28.08
CA ASP A 351 1.33 -8.04 29.00
C ASP A 351 1.03 -8.91 30.24
N SER A 352 -0.10 -8.72 30.91
CA SER A 352 -0.49 -9.50 32.09
C SER A 352 -0.83 -10.94 31.71
N TYR A 353 -1.59 -11.15 30.64
CA TYR A 353 -2.03 -12.47 30.22
C TYR A 353 -0.84 -13.37 29.87
N ILE A 354 0.10 -12.90 29.03
CA ILE A 354 1.23 -13.75 28.60
C ILE A 354 2.19 -14.05 29.75
N ARG A 355 2.34 -13.13 30.71
CA ARG A 355 3.15 -13.37 31.92
C ARG A 355 2.51 -14.42 32.83
N GLN A 356 1.19 -14.43 32.92
CA GLN A 356 0.46 -15.36 33.78
C GLN A 356 0.30 -16.75 33.16
N PHE A 357 -0.03 -16.83 31.88
CA PHE A 357 -0.40 -18.09 31.21
C PHE A 357 0.66 -18.61 30.23
N GLY A 358 1.65 -17.80 29.88
CA GLY A 358 2.73 -18.17 28.98
C GLY A 358 2.36 -18.09 27.49
N LYS A 359 3.39 -18.27 26.64
CA LYS A 359 3.28 -18.16 25.18
C LYS A 359 2.26 -19.12 24.58
N GLU A 360 2.31 -20.40 24.95
CA GLU A 360 1.49 -21.44 24.32
C GLU A 360 -0.01 -21.20 24.53
N ALA A 361 -0.40 -20.78 25.74
CA ALA A 361 -1.78 -20.41 26.04
C ALA A 361 -2.21 -19.16 25.24
N PHE A 362 -1.35 -18.14 25.18
CA PHE A 362 -1.64 -16.93 24.42
C PHE A 362 -1.79 -17.20 22.91
N GLU A 363 -0.91 -18.00 22.30
CA GLU A 363 -1.02 -18.35 20.88
C GLU A 363 -2.28 -19.17 20.58
N LYS A 364 -2.75 -19.98 21.53
CA LYS A 364 -4.02 -20.69 21.41
C LYS A 364 -5.21 -19.73 21.38
N GLU A 365 -5.22 -18.69 22.21
CA GLU A 365 -6.24 -17.63 22.15
C GLU A 365 -6.19 -16.90 20.80
N VAL A 366 -5.00 -16.56 20.30
CA VAL A 366 -4.82 -15.93 18.97
C VAL A 366 -5.35 -16.81 17.84
N GLN A 367 -5.15 -18.13 17.90
CA GLN A 367 -5.68 -19.07 16.90
C GLN A 367 -7.21 -19.09 16.89
N ASN A 368 -7.83 -19.02 18.08
CA ASN A 368 -9.28 -19.04 18.28
C ASN A 368 -9.95 -17.66 18.08
N ALA A 369 -9.18 -16.63 17.71
CA ALA A 369 -9.70 -15.29 17.50
C ALA A 369 -10.87 -15.27 16.49
N THR A 370 -11.91 -14.50 16.81
CA THR A 370 -13.17 -14.46 16.08
C THR A 370 -13.00 -13.80 14.72
N PRO A 371 -13.35 -14.46 13.60
CA PRO A 371 -13.29 -13.85 12.27
C PRO A 371 -14.20 -12.61 12.14
N LEU A 372 -13.82 -11.64 11.29
CA LEU A 372 -14.57 -10.41 11.08
C LEU A 372 -16.05 -10.64 10.77
N SER A 373 -16.39 -11.59 9.92
CA SER A 373 -17.79 -11.87 9.56
C SER A 373 -18.60 -12.32 10.77
N GLU A 374 -18.03 -13.19 11.59
CA GLU A 374 -18.69 -13.66 12.81
C GLU A 374 -18.84 -12.53 13.82
N TYR A 375 -17.77 -11.77 14.07
CA TYR A 375 -17.81 -10.63 14.98
C TYR A 375 -18.82 -9.56 14.55
N LEU A 376 -18.83 -9.20 13.25
CA LEU A 376 -19.79 -8.27 12.64
C LEU A 376 -21.22 -8.67 12.97
N PHE A 377 -21.61 -9.89 12.59
CA PHE A 377 -23.00 -10.29 12.71
C PHE A 377 -23.39 -10.59 14.16
N THR A 378 -22.50 -11.11 14.99
CA THR A 378 -22.75 -11.29 16.43
C THR A 378 -23.05 -9.96 17.10
N ASN A 379 -22.25 -8.92 16.83
CA ASN A 379 -22.48 -7.61 17.41
C ASN A 379 -23.78 -6.98 16.88
N LEU A 380 -24.04 -7.01 15.57
CA LEU A 380 -25.28 -6.48 15.00
C LEU A 380 -26.52 -7.22 15.52
N THR A 381 -26.44 -8.54 15.68
CA THR A 381 -27.55 -9.35 16.20
C THR A 381 -27.86 -9.01 17.66
N SER A 382 -26.84 -8.69 18.48
CA SER A 382 -27.07 -8.29 19.87
C SER A 382 -27.83 -6.95 20.03
N GLN A 383 -27.85 -6.11 18.98
CA GLN A 383 -28.54 -4.82 18.99
C GLN A 383 -30.03 -4.93 18.65
N VAL A 384 -30.49 -6.07 18.13
CA VAL A 384 -31.86 -6.24 17.60
C VAL A 384 -32.48 -7.57 18.01
N LYS A 385 -33.80 -7.60 18.21
CA LYS A 385 -34.53 -8.84 18.54
C LYS A 385 -34.94 -9.57 17.27
N VAL A 386 -34.09 -10.41 16.70
CA VAL A 386 -34.31 -11.12 15.41
C VAL A 386 -35.48 -12.13 15.43
N GLY A 387 -36.15 -12.32 16.58
CA GLY A 387 -37.27 -13.26 16.73
C GLY A 387 -38.56 -12.89 15.98
N ASN A 388 -38.68 -11.68 15.43
CA ASN A 388 -39.81 -11.23 14.62
C ASN A 388 -39.36 -10.55 13.31
N ASN A 389 -40.33 -10.24 12.43
CA ASN A 389 -40.05 -9.65 11.12
C ASN A 389 -39.45 -8.25 11.24
N GLU A 390 -39.87 -7.46 12.22
CA GLU A 390 -39.36 -6.12 12.48
C GLU A 390 -37.88 -6.16 12.89
N GLY A 391 -37.49 -7.10 13.75
CA GLY A 391 -36.10 -7.28 14.16
C GLY A 391 -35.21 -7.80 13.05
N LYS A 392 -35.73 -8.65 12.17
CA LYS A 392 -35.04 -9.08 10.94
C LYS A 392 -34.82 -7.90 9.99
N ALA A 393 -35.83 -7.05 9.80
CA ALA A 393 -35.72 -5.83 9.00
C ALA A 393 -34.72 -4.83 9.62
N ALA A 394 -34.69 -4.69 10.94
CA ALA A 394 -33.72 -3.86 11.64
C ALA A 394 -32.29 -4.38 11.49
N LEU A 395 -32.06 -5.70 11.61
CA LEU A 395 -30.75 -6.31 11.36
C LEU A 395 -30.25 -6.00 9.94
N ALA A 396 -31.12 -6.16 8.94
CA ALA A 396 -30.82 -5.84 7.56
C ALA A 396 -30.46 -4.36 7.36
N ALA A 397 -31.22 -3.45 7.98
CA ALA A 397 -30.97 -2.01 7.90
C ALA A 397 -29.63 -1.60 8.51
N LEU A 398 -29.18 -2.28 9.58
CA LEU A 398 -27.86 -2.04 10.18
C LEU A 398 -26.71 -2.66 9.38
N ALA A 399 -26.89 -3.88 8.86
CA ALA A 399 -25.84 -4.62 8.18
C ALA A 399 -25.55 -4.10 6.77
N THR A 400 -26.59 -3.72 6.02
CA THR A 400 -26.46 -3.37 4.59
C THR A 400 -25.46 -2.23 4.35
N PRO A 401 -25.51 -1.08 5.06
CA PRO A 401 -24.54 0.00 4.86
C PRO A 401 -23.10 -0.39 5.19
N LEU A 402 -22.89 -1.37 6.07
CA LEU A 402 -21.55 -1.86 6.41
C LEU A 402 -21.02 -2.81 5.33
N ILE A 403 -21.87 -3.71 4.83
CA ILE A 403 -21.50 -4.65 3.76
C ILE A 403 -21.19 -3.90 2.46
N GLU A 404 -21.94 -2.83 2.17
CA GLU A 404 -21.74 -1.99 0.98
C GLU A 404 -20.39 -1.24 0.99
N LYS A 405 -19.76 -1.03 2.16
CA LYS A 405 -18.40 -0.45 2.24
C LYS A 405 -17.32 -1.38 1.70
N VAL A 406 -17.58 -2.69 1.61
CA VAL A 406 -16.60 -3.69 1.16
C VAL A 406 -16.44 -3.60 -0.36
N PRO A 407 -15.24 -3.26 -0.88
CA PRO A 407 -15.03 -3.09 -2.33
C PRO A 407 -14.93 -4.42 -3.07
N ASP A 408 -14.67 -5.51 -2.37
CA ASP A 408 -14.54 -6.84 -2.94
C ASP A 408 -15.90 -7.49 -3.16
N ASN A 409 -16.32 -7.60 -4.43
CA ASN A 409 -17.63 -8.15 -4.80
C ASN A 409 -17.89 -9.57 -4.28
N PHE A 410 -16.85 -10.41 -4.16
CA PHE A 410 -17.01 -11.77 -3.70
C PHE A 410 -17.25 -11.81 -2.19
N LEU A 411 -16.40 -11.13 -1.42
CA LEU A 411 -16.55 -11.01 0.03
C LEU A 411 -17.89 -10.32 0.38
N GLN A 412 -18.24 -9.27 -0.35
CA GLN A 412 -19.53 -8.58 -0.21
C GLN A 412 -20.71 -9.54 -0.42
N ALA A 413 -20.68 -10.36 -1.47
CA ALA A 413 -21.72 -11.35 -1.73
C ALA A 413 -21.80 -12.42 -0.63
N GLN A 414 -20.67 -12.87 -0.08
CA GLN A 414 -20.65 -13.80 1.05
C GLN A 414 -21.27 -13.18 2.31
N LEU A 415 -20.98 -11.91 2.61
CA LEU A 415 -21.60 -11.21 3.74
C LEU A 415 -23.11 -11.05 3.56
N PHE A 416 -23.58 -10.69 2.35
CA PHE A 416 -25.02 -10.65 2.06
C PHE A 416 -25.68 -12.02 2.18
N LYS A 417 -24.99 -13.10 1.80
CA LYS A 417 -25.47 -14.46 2.01
C LYS A 417 -25.67 -14.78 3.49
N ILE A 418 -24.68 -14.47 4.34
CA ILE A 418 -24.78 -14.67 5.80
C ILE A 418 -25.92 -13.83 6.39
N LEU A 419 -26.10 -12.58 5.92
CA LEU A 419 -27.23 -11.74 6.32
C LEU A 419 -28.58 -12.38 5.93
N GLY A 420 -28.65 -12.93 4.71
CA GLY A 420 -29.85 -13.63 4.22
C GLY A 420 -30.17 -14.87 5.05
N GLU A 421 -29.17 -15.66 5.42
CA GLU A 421 -29.32 -16.83 6.31
C GLU A 421 -29.84 -16.43 7.70
N ARG A 422 -29.35 -15.31 8.27
CA ARG A 422 -29.81 -14.83 9.59
C ARG A 422 -31.20 -14.18 9.57
N THR A 423 -31.59 -13.55 8.47
CA THR A 423 -32.88 -12.86 8.35
C THR A 423 -33.97 -13.74 7.75
N GLY A 424 -33.61 -14.78 6.98
CA GLY A 424 -34.53 -15.59 6.20
C GLY A 424 -35.07 -14.87 4.95
N VAL A 425 -34.48 -13.74 4.57
CA VAL A 425 -34.83 -12.98 3.36
C VAL A 425 -33.68 -13.08 2.37
N PHE A 426 -33.98 -13.48 1.13
CA PHE A 426 -32.98 -13.44 0.07
C PHE A 426 -32.67 -11.99 -0.29
N MET A 427 -31.52 -11.52 0.16
CA MET A 427 -31.01 -10.19 -0.18
C MET A 427 -30.25 -10.31 -1.51
N GLU A 428 -30.89 -9.95 -2.62
CA GLU A 428 -30.17 -9.80 -3.89
C GLU A 428 -29.22 -8.61 -3.81
N ASN A 429 -27.94 -8.88 -4.08
CA ASN A 429 -26.94 -7.83 -4.21
C ASN A 429 -27.32 -6.95 -5.43
N LYS A 430 -27.83 -5.73 -5.20
CA LYS A 430 -28.18 -4.78 -6.27
C LYS A 430 -26.98 -4.39 -7.14
N SER A 431 -25.75 -4.69 -6.70
CA SER A 431 -24.51 -4.47 -7.44
C SER A 431 -24.13 -5.63 -8.38
N HIS A 432 -24.96 -6.69 -8.52
CA HIS A 432 -24.74 -7.80 -9.45
C HIS A 432 -24.80 -7.33 -10.93
N LYS A 433 -23.74 -6.67 -11.40
CA LYS A 433 -23.17 -7.03 -12.69
C LYS A 433 -22.66 -8.46 -12.53
N LYS A 434 -23.13 -9.38 -13.39
CA LYS A 434 -22.73 -10.79 -13.41
C LYS A 434 -21.24 -10.95 -13.07
N PRO A 435 -20.86 -11.94 -12.25
CA PRO A 435 -19.46 -12.15 -11.90
C PRO A 435 -18.67 -12.37 -13.18
N GLN A 436 -17.88 -11.36 -13.59
CA GLN A 436 -16.68 -11.63 -14.34
C GLN A 436 -15.78 -12.38 -13.36
N ASN A 437 -15.63 -13.69 -13.57
CA ASN A 437 -14.67 -14.53 -12.87
C ASN A 437 -13.37 -13.73 -12.69
N ARG A 438 -13.07 -13.30 -11.45
CA ARG A 438 -11.69 -12.97 -11.11
C ARG A 438 -10.92 -14.27 -11.32
N PRO A 439 -9.88 -14.28 -12.17
CA PRO A 439 -9.03 -15.43 -12.25
C PRO A 439 -8.37 -15.56 -10.87
N THR A 440 -8.63 -16.68 -10.19
CA THR A 440 -7.61 -17.32 -9.36
C THR A 440 -6.28 -17.27 -10.12
N ALA A 441 -5.16 -17.12 -9.43
CA ALA A 441 -3.83 -17.28 -10.02
C ALA A 441 -3.73 -18.70 -10.61
N GLN A 442 -4.24 -18.83 -11.82
CA GLN A 442 -4.20 -20.01 -12.66
C GLN A 442 -2.87 -19.94 -13.40
N PRO A 443 -2.24 -21.09 -13.68
CA PRO A 443 -1.08 -21.13 -14.57
C PRO A 443 -1.44 -20.36 -15.82
N HIS A 444 -0.57 -19.40 -16.19
CA HIS A 444 -0.76 -18.41 -17.24
C HIS A 444 -1.69 -18.91 -18.36
N LYS A 445 -2.95 -18.46 -18.36
CA LYS A 445 -3.81 -18.69 -19.54
C LYS A 445 -3.13 -18.01 -20.72
N GLU A 446 -2.74 -18.82 -21.70
CA GLU A 446 -2.15 -18.36 -22.95
C GLU A 446 -2.97 -17.19 -23.51
N ILE A 447 -2.28 -16.11 -23.84
CA ILE A 447 -2.92 -14.92 -24.42
C ILE A 447 -3.44 -15.35 -25.79
N LYS A 448 -4.77 -15.39 -25.96
CA LYS A 448 -5.38 -15.66 -27.27
C LYS A 448 -4.84 -14.63 -28.27
N ARG A 449 -4.16 -15.14 -29.30
CA ARG A 449 -3.55 -14.37 -30.38
C ARG A 449 -4.63 -13.77 -31.27
N THR A 450 -4.64 -12.44 -31.38
CA THR A 450 -5.57 -11.66 -32.21
C THR A 450 -4.82 -10.43 -32.74
N PRO A 451 -5.08 -9.95 -33.96
CA PRO A 451 -4.37 -8.78 -34.52
C PRO A 451 -4.35 -7.58 -33.58
N MET A 452 -5.50 -7.24 -32.97
CA MET A 452 -5.61 -6.15 -31.99
C MET A 452 -4.65 -6.27 -30.80
N ARG A 453 -4.49 -7.48 -30.26
CA ARG A 453 -3.58 -7.72 -29.12
C ARG A 453 -2.12 -7.73 -29.54
N GLU A 454 -1.81 -8.22 -30.73
CA GLU A 454 -0.45 -8.19 -31.28
C GLU A 454 -0.01 -6.75 -31.49
N VAL A 455 -0.84 -5.92 -32.13
CA VAL A 455 -0.55 -4.50 -32.36
C VAL A 455 -0.38 -3.77 -31.03
N ILE A 456 -1.30 -3.92 -30.07
CA ILE A 456 -1.16 -3.30 -28.75
C ILE A 456 0.11 -3.80 -28.02
N ALA A 457 0.40 -5.10 -28.06
CA ALA A 457 1.59 -5.66 -27.41
C ALA A 457 2.88 -5.12 -28.04
N LEU A 458 3.01 -5.21 -29.36
CA LEU A 458 4.19 -4.75 -30.09
C LEU A 458 4.38 -3.24 -29.96
N LEU A 459 3.30 -2.46 -29.94
CA LEU A 459 3.36 -1.02 -29.70
C LEU A 459 3.83 -0.68 -28.28
N ILE A 460 3.36 -1.39 -27.26
CA ILE A 460 3.81 -1.16 -25.88
C ILE A 460 5.26 -1.60 -25.68
N GLN A 461 5.66 -2.69 -26.33
CA GLN A 461 7.02 -3.22 -26.28
C GLN A 461 8.00 -2.36 -27.09
N ASN A 462 7.52 -1.70 -28.15
CA ASN A 462 8.28 -0.83 -29.03
C ASN A 462 7.49 0.48 -29.30
N PRO A 463 7.49 1.46 -28.38
CA PRO A 463 6.66 2.67 -28.49
C PRO A 463 6.90 3.50 -29.76
N SER A 464 8.09 3.40 -30.38
CA SER A 464 8.41 4.05 -31.65
C SER A 464 7.57 3.57 -32.84
N TYR A 465 6.94 2.40 -32.76
CA TYR A 465 6.02 1.91 -33.81
C TYR A 465 4.78 2.80 -33.97
N ALA A 466 4.52 3.72 -33.04
CA ALA A 466 3.45 4.71 -33.16
C ALA A 466 3.58 5.59 -34.43
N ASP A 467 4.79 5.81 -34.93
CA ASP A 467 5.07 6.60 -36.13
C ASP A 467 4.67 5.87 -37.42
N MET A 468 4.57 4.53 -37.38
CA MET A 468 4.15 3.70 -38.51
C MET A 468 2.63 3.62 -38.64
N VAL A 469 1.90 3.95 -37.57
CA VAL A 469 0.43 3.90 -37.58
C VAL A 469 -0.11 5.13 -38.31
N PRO A 470 -1.07 4.97 -39.25
CA PRO A 470 -1.71 6.11 -39.91
C PRO A 470 -2.59 6.92 -38.92
N ASP A 471 -3.14 8.03 -39.40
CA ASP A 471 -4.15 8.76 -38.62
C ASP A 471 -5.43 7.92 -38.50
N LEU A 472 -5.87 7.68 -37.26
CA LEU A 472 -7.07 6.90 -36.94
C LEU A 472 -8.27 7.79 -36.59
N SER A 473 -8.18 9.10 -36.79
CA SER A 473 -9.22 10.07 -36.41
C SER A 473 -10.60 9.74 -37.00
N SER A 474 -10.66 9.18 -38.21
CA SER A 474 -11.90 8.78 -38.89
C SER A 474 -12.58 7.54 -38.30
N VAL A 475 -11.87 6.74 -37.50
CA VAL A 475 -12.35 5.44 -36.99
C VAL A 475 -12.51 5.42 -35.47
N ILE A 476 -12.28 6.54 -34.78
CA ILE A 476 -12.36 6.66 -33.31
C ILE A 476 -13.74 6.23 -32.78
N GLU A 477 -14.82 6.52 -33.50
CA GLU A 477 -16.19 6.22 -33.07
C GLU A 477 -16.61 4.76 -33.36
N LEU A 478 -15.76 3.96 -34.00
CA LEU A 478 -16.09 2.58 -34.32
C LEU A 478 -16.11 1.70 -33.07
N THR A 479 -17.14 0.86 -33.00
CA THR A 479 -17.31 -0.12 -31.91
C THR A 479 -16.55 -1.41 -32.22
N LEU A 480 -15.22 -1.34 -32.22
CA LEU A 480 -14.33 -2.49 -32.36
C LEU A 480 -13.69 -2.87 -31.02
N PRO A 481 -13.72 -4.16 -30.60
CA PRO A 481 -13.11 -4.58 -29.34
C PRO A 481 -11.61 -4.26 -29.28
N GLY A 482 -11.21 -3.43 -28.32
CA GLY A 482 -9.82 -3.05 -28.09
C GLY A 482 -9.33 -1.83 -28.87
N LEU A 483 -10.09 -1.32 -29.84
CA LEU A 483 -9.69 -0.15 -30.64
C LEU A 483 -9.52 1.11 -29.79
N SER A 484 -10.44 1.35 -28.85
CA SER A 484 -10.33 2.51 -27.94
C SER A 484 -9.06 2.46 -27.08
N LEU A 485 -8.62 1.25 -26.69
CA LEU A 485 -7.39 1.07 -25.93
C LEU A 485 -6.15 1.27 -26.82
N LEU A 486 -6.19 0.79 -28.07
CA LEU A 486 -5.13 1.01 -29.04
C LEU A 486 -4.92 2.51 -29.29
N ILE A 487 -5.99 3.28 -29.49
CA ILE A 487 -5.94 4.73 -29.67
C ILE A 487 -5.35 5.40 -28.43
N GLU A 488 -5.80 5.02 -27.23
CA GLU A 488 -5.27 5.57 -25.97
C GLU A 488 -3.76 5.32 -25.82
N VAL A 489 -3.27 4.13 -26.21
CA VAL A 489 -1.84 3.81 -26.22
C VAL A 489 -1.09 4.65 -27.27
N LEU A 490 -1.63 4.76 -28.48
CA LEU A 490 -1.04 5.55 -29.57
C LEU A 490 -0.88 7.02 -29.21
N ASP A 491 -1.92 7.63 -28.61
CA ASP A 491 -1.90 9.03 -28.19
C ASP A 491 -0.79 9.28 -27.16
N LYS A 492 -0.56 8.33 -26.24
CA LYS A 492 0.54 8.41 -25.26
C LYS A 492 1.91 8.27 -25.89
N CYS A 493 2.08 7.35 -26.84
CA CYS A 493 3.34 7.18 -27.57
C CYS A 493 3.65 8.42 -28.43
N ARG A 494 2.69 8.93 -29.21
CA ARG A 494 2.88 10.13 -30.05
C ARG A 494 3.11 11.39 -29.23
N GLY A 495 2.49 11.50 -28.06
CA GLY A 495 2.75 12.58 -27.11
C GLY A 495 4.16 12.54 -26.49
N ASN A 496 4.85 11.39 -26.54
CA ASN A 496 6.16 11.17 -25.93
C ASN A 496 7.07 10.29 -26.81
N PRO A 497 7.71 10.84 -27.87
CA PRO A 497 8.42 10.06 -28.90
C PRO A 497 9.57 9.16 -28.44
N HIS A 498 10.05 9.31 -27.20
CA HIS A 498 11.14 8.52 -26.63
C HIS A 498 10.72 7.78 -25.35
N ILE A 499 9.41 7.57 -25.16
CA ILE A 499 8.90 6.87 -23.98
C ILE A 499 9.32 5.39 -24.01
N SER A 500 9.89 4.90 -22.92
CA SER A 500 10.15 3.47 -22.73
C SER A 500 8.86 2.72 -22.35
N THR A 501 8.84 1.39 -22.47
CA THR A 501 7.71 0.57 -21.99
C THR A 501 7.40 0.81 -20.51
N GLY A 502 8.43 0.87 -19.66
CA GLY A 502 8.27 1.12 -18.22
C GLY A 502 7.64 2.48 -17.90
N GLN A 503 8.01 3.53 -18.64
CA GLN A 503 7.39 4.85 -18.54
C GLN A 503 5.97 4.86 -19.09
N LEU A 504 5.73 4.20 -20.22
CA LEU A 504 4.43 4.13 -20.86
C LEU A 504 3.41 3.47 -19.90
N LEU A 505 3.75 2.33 -19.33
CA LEU A 505 2.86 1.60 -18.41
C LEU A 505 2.53 2.38 -17.14
N GLU A 506 3.43 3.25 -16.68
CA GLU A 506 3.20 4.10 -15.51
C GLU A 506 1.96 5.01 -15.71
N HIS A 507 1.59 5.35 -16.95
CA HIS A 507 0.38 6.15 -17.23
C HIS A 507 -0.92 5.42 -16.90
N TRP A 508 -0.88 4.09 -16.78
CA TRP A 508 -2.02 3.25 -16.41
C TRP A 508 -1.93 2.70 -14.98
N ARG A 509 -1.04 3.21 -14.12
CA ARG A 509 -1.02 2.83 -12.70
C ARG A 509 -2.39 3.05 -12.06
N ASN A 510 -2.90 2.03 -11.35
CA ASN A 510 -4.22 1.98 -10.74
C ASN A 510 -5.39 2.14 -11.73
N ASN A 511 -5.18 1.90 -13.02
CA ASN A 511 -6.21 1.95 -14.05
C ASN A 511 -6.77 0.54 -14.34
N LYS A 512 -8.02 0.47 -14.83
CA LYS A 512 -8.66 -0.80 -15.25
C LYS A 512 -7.87 -1.58 -16.31
N HIS A 513 -7.00 -0.92 -17.09
CA HIS A 513 -6.21 -1.54 -18.15
C HIS A 513 -4.81 -2.00 -17.71
N GLU A 514 -4.34 -1.62 -16.52
CA GLU A 514 -2.99 -1.90 -16.00
C GLU A 514 -2.58 -3.38 -16.16
N ALA A 515 -3.38 -4.28 -15.58
CA ALA A 515 -3.08 -5.71 -15.59
C ALA A 515 -3.06 -6.33 -17.00
N LEU A 516 -3.80 -5.76 -17.96
CA LEU A 516 -3.78 -6.21 -19.34
C LEU A 516 -2.52 -5.74 -20.06
N LEU A 517 -2.22 -4.44 -19.96
CA LEU A 517 -1.09 -3.82 -20.66
C LEU A 517 0.25 -4.38 -20.19
N SER A 518 0.42 -4.58 -18.87
CA SER A 518 1.65 -5.16 -18.34
C SER A 518 1.86 -6.62 -18.74
N ARG A 519 0.77 -7.39 -18.90
CA ARG A 519 0.84 -8.75 -19.47
C ARG A 519 1.21 -8.74 -20.94
N LEU A 520 0.72 -7.77 -21.71
CA LEU A 520 1.09 -7.62 -23.13
C LEU A 520 2.55 -7.14 -23.29
N ALA A 521 3.06 -6.32 -22.37
CA ALA A 521 4.45 -5.85 -22.37
C ALA A 521 5.49 -6.98 -22.18
N SER A 522 5.10 -8.02 -21.44
CA SER A 522 5.90 -9.22 -21.16
C SER A 522 5.58 -10.40 -22.10
N TRP A 523 4.65 -10.22 -23.04
CA TRP A 523 4.22 -11.30 -23.92
C TRP A 523 5.30 -11.63 -24.97
N GLU A 524 5.87 -12.82 -24.87
CA GLU A 524 6.74 -13.39 -25.89
C GLU A 524 5.88 -13.95 -27.03
N ILE A 525 5.83 -13.23 -28.15
CA ILE A 525 5.15 -13.68 -29.36
C ILE A 525 6.11 -14.64 -30.10
N PRO A 526 5.74 -15.92 -30.32
CA PRO A 526 6.56 -16.85 -31.09
C PRO A 526 6.73 -16.34 -32.52
N LEU A 527 7.97 -16.09 -32.94
CA LEU A 527 8.33 -15.67 -34.29
C LEU A 527 9.06 -16.84 -34.96
N ASP A 528 8.52 -17.35 -36.07
CA ASP A 528 9.30 -18.09 -37.05
C ASP A 528 9.99 -17.02 -37.91
N GLU A 529 11.28 -16.81 -37.68
CA GLU A 529 12.24 -15.92 -38.35
C GLU A 529 11.71 -14.69 -39.14
N ASP A 530 12.14 -13.52 -38.65
CA ASP A 530 12.23 -12.18 -39.25
C ASP A 530 11.11 -11.14 -39.00
N ASN A 531 11.60 -10.09 -38.31
CA ASN A 531 11.09 -8.75 -37.98
C ASN A 531 9.76 -8.59 -37.20
N GLN A 532 9.86 -8.18 -35.94
CA GLN A 532 8.72 -7.73 -35.12
C GLN A 532 7.92 -6.60 -35.77
N GLU A 533 8.60 -5.79 -36.59
CA GLU A 533 8.02 -4.71 -37.38
C GLU A 533 7.07 -5.25 -38.47
N ASP A 534 7.48 -6.27 -39.21
CA ASP A 534 6.65 -6.85 -40.28
C ASP A 534 5.38 -7.46 -39.69
N LEU A 535 5.51 -8.18 -38.57
CA LEU A 535 4.35 -8.70 -37.83
C LEU A 535 3.44 -7.56 -37.33
N PHE A 536 4.01 -6.45 -36.88
CA PHE A 536 3.25 -5.29 -36.43
C PHE A 536 2.43 -4.70 -37.58
N LEU A 537 3.06 -4.48 -38.73
CA LEU A 537 2.41 -3.92 -39.93
C LEU A 537 1.33 -4.86 -40.46
N ASP A 538 1.61 -6.17 -40.59
CA ASP A 538 0.63 -7.17 -41.03
C ASP A 538 -0.61 -7.23 -40.14
N SER A 539 -0.42 -7.12 -38.83
CA SER A 539 -1.53 -7.13 -37.88
C SER A 539 -2.25 -5.79 -37.81
N LEU A 540 -1.55 -4.68 -38.06
CA LEU A 540 -2.14 -3.35 -38.20
C LEU A 540 -3.04 -3.28 -39.44
N ASP A 541 -2.59 -3.77 -40.59
CA ASP A 541 -3.36 -3.81 -41.83
C ASP A 541 -4.67 -4.59 -41.66
N LYS A 542 -4.63 -5.71 -40.92
CA LYS A 542 -5.84 -6.47 -40.57
C LYS A 542 -6.81 -5.66 -39.71
N ILE A 543 -6.32 -4.83 -38.77
CA ILE A 543 -7.18 -3.96 -37.95
C ILE A 543 -7.77 -2.84 -38.81
N LEU A 544 -6.97 -2.21 -39.68
CA LEU A 544 -7.43 -1.16 -40.58
C LEU A 544 -8.52 -1.67 -41.52
N ALA A 545 -8.33 -2.87 -42.11
CA ALA A 545 -9.35 -3.52 -42.92
C ALA A 545 -10.65 -3.76 -42.14
N GLN A 546 -10.56 -4.24 -40.89
CA GLN A 546 -11.73 -4.39 -40.01
C GLN A 546 -12.42 -3.05 -39.70
N CYS A 547 -11.66 -1.96 -39.57
CA CYS A 547 -12.22 -0.63 -39.38
C CYS A 547 -13.00 -0.17 -40.63
N VAL A 548 -12.42 -0.36 -41.82
CA VAL A 548 -13.07 -0.04 -43.09
C VAL A 548 -14.37 -0.83 -43.26
N GLU A 549 -14.34 -2.16 -43.03
CA GLU A 549 -15.53 -3.00 -43.08
C GLU A 549 -16.62 -2.51 -42.12
N LYS A 550 -16.24 -2.17 -40.88
CA LYS A 550 -17.19 -1.71 -39.87
C LYS A 550 -17.79 -0.34 -40.20
N GLN A 551 -17.00 0.55 -40.78
CA GLN A 551 -17.48 1.85 -41.23
C GLN A 551 -18.47 1.71 -42.40
N ILE A 552 -18.18 0.82 -43.35
CA ILE A 552 -19.11 0.47 -44.43
C ILE A 552 -20.43 -0.08 -43.86
N GLU A 553 -20.38 -1.01 -42.90
CA GLU A 553 -21.57 -1.55 -42.24
C GLU A 553 -22.41 -0.45 -41.58
N ASN A 554 -21.77 0.45 -40.83
CA ASN A 554 -22.44 1.56 -40.13
C ASN A 554 -23.10 2.53 -41.12
N LEU A 555 -22.40 2.92 -42.19
CA LEU A 555 -22.93 3.79 -43.24
C LEU A 555 -24.07 3.11 -44.00
N GLN A 556 -23.97 1.81 -44.32
CA GLN A 556 -25.06 1.06 -44.94
C GLN A 556 -26.28 0.93 -44.02
N ALA A 557 -26.08 0.73 -42.72
CA ALA A 557 -27.15 0.70 -41.74
C ALA A 557 -27.86 2.06 -41.65
N LYS A 558 -27.09 3.16 -41.59
CA LYS A 558 -27.60 4.54 -41.58
C LYS A 558 -28.35 4.90 -42.86
N ALA A 559 -27.85 4.44 -44.01
CA ALA A 559 -28.52 4.60 -45.30
C ALA A 559 -29.92 3.98 -45.31
N ARG A 560 -30.09 2.83 -44.65
CA ARG A 560 -31.37 2.12 -44.56
C ARG A 560 -32.34 2.76 -43.58
N SER A 561 -31.85 3.46 -42.55
CA SER A 561 -32.69 4.00 -41.47
C SER A 561 -33.10 5.45 -41.67
N ILE A 562 -32.13 6.36 -41.82
CA ILE A 562 -32.34 7.83 -41.80
C ILE A 562 -31.87 8.49 -43.11
N GLY A 563 -31.19 7.73 -43.97
CA GLY A 563 -30.55 8.23 -45.20
C GLY A 563 -29.14 8.77 -44.95
N LEU A 564 -28.34 8.86 -46.01
CA LEU A 564 -26.98 9.39 -45.98
C LEU A 564 -26.90 10.81 -46.53
N SER A 565 -26.05 11.64 -45.93
CA SER A 565 -25.64 12.94 -46.45
C SER A 565 -24.86 12.80 -47.77
N ALA A 566 -24.65 13.91 -48.49
CA ALA A 566 -23.84 13.90 -49.71
C ALA A 566 -22.38 13.52 -49.45
N GLU A 567 -21.85 13.87 -48.27
CA GLU A 567 -20.48 13.55 -47.83
C GLU A 567 -20.37 12.07 -47.48
N GLU A 568 -21.31 11.54 -46.70
CA GLU A 568 -21.34 10.12 -46.30
C GLU A 568 -21.52 9.17 -47.49
N LYS A 569 -22.24 9.60 -48.53
CA LYS A 569 -22.34 8.83 -49.79
C LYS A 569 -21.01 8.77 -50.54
N ARG A 570 -20.23 9.86 -50.54
CA ARG A 570 -18.90 9.88 -51.15
C ARG A 570 -17.93 9.03 -50.34
N GLU A 571 -18.00 9.12 -49.02
CA GLU A 571 -17.20 8.29 -48.10
C GLU A 571 -17.48 6.80 -48.32
N LEU A 572 -18.75 6.39 -48.34
CA LEU A 572 -19.13 4.99 -48.59
C LEU A 572 -18.62 4.48 -49.95
N LEU A 573 -18.71 5.29 -51.01
CA LEU A 573 -18.17 4.93 -52.33
C LEU A 573 -16.65 4.79 -52.33
N ALA A 574 -15.93 5.68 -51.64
CA ALA A 574 -14.48 5.61 -51.51
C ALA A 574 -14.04 4.34 -50.76
N LEU A 575 -14.63 4.08 -49.58
CA LEU A 575 -14.33 2.90 -48.78
C LEU A 575 -14.63 1.58 -49.52
N MET A 576 -15.69 1.55 -50.34
CA MET A 576 -16.04 0.37 -51.15
C MET A 576 -15.10 0.14 -52.34
N LEU A 577 -14.38 1.17 -52.80
CA LEU A 577 -13.35 1.04 -53.83
C LEU A 577 -12.05 0.53 -53.21
N ASP A 578 -11.68 1.06 -52.03
CA ASP A 578 -10.47 0.64 -51.29
C ASP A 578 -10.53 -0.83 -50.86
N LEU A 579 -11.71 -1.37 -50.55
CA LEU A 579 -11.89 -2.78 -50.18
C LEU A 579 -11.80 -3.76 -51.37
N LYS A 580 -11.80 -3.24 -52.61
CA LYS A 580 -11.70 -4.02 -53.85
C LYS A 580 -10.33 -3.93 -54.52
N ALA A 581 -9.49 -3.00 -54.07
CA ALA A 581 -8.09 -2.87 -54.45
C ALA A 581 -7.25 -3.81 -53.57
#